data_AF-A0A843BVF9-F1
#
_entry.id   AF-A0A843BVF9-F1
#
_cell.length_a   1.000
_cell.length_b   1.000
_cell.length_c   1.000
_cell.angle_alpha   90.00
_cell.angle_beta   90.00
_cell.angle_gamma   90.00
#
_symmetry.space_group_name_H-M   'P 1'
#
loop_
_entity.id
_entity.type
_entity.pdbx_description
1 polymer ?
#
loop_
_entity_poly.entity_id
_entity_poly.type
_entity_poly.pdbx_seq_one_letter_code
_entity_poly.pdbx_strand_id
1 'polypeptide(L)'
;MTTEEEYLRKGHLYRRQGDLSRAFRSYCQALKLNSDSPIIWNNIGAIFYIGGYQSLAISCTRKALLLDPKYCNAKTNLELIEESLVPHHKATKIKPKLLLSLLQ
;
A
#
# COMPACT_ATOMS: atom_id res chain seq x y z
N MET A 1 16.10 5.99 -17.71
CA MET A 1 15.72 4.77 -16.99
C MET A 1 14.90 5.17 -15.77
N THR A 2 13.63 4.80 -15.69
CA THR A 2 12.82 5.06 -14.47
C THR A 2 13.15 4.01 -13.42
N THR A 3 13.57 4.41 -12.22
CA THR A 3 13.93 3.52 -11.12
C THR A 3 12.74 3.23 -10.20
N GLU A 4 12.83 2.14 -9.41
CA GLU A 4 11.89 1.85 -8.32
C GLU A 4 11.74 3.05 -7.38
N GLU A 5 12.87 3.65 -6.99
CA GLU A 5 12.97 4.80 -6.11
C GLU A 5 12.21 6.02 -6.64
N GLU A 6 12.24 6.25 -7.95
CA GLU A 6 11.51 7.38 -8.54
C GLU A 6 10.00 7.19 -8.43
N TYR A 7 9.51 5.96 -8.66
CA TYR A 7 8.09 5.64 -8.47
C TYR A 7 7.68 5.71 -7.00
N LEU A 8 8.54 5.26 -6.07
CA LEU A 8 8.35 5.44 -4.63
C LEU A 8 8.22 6.93 -4.28
N ARG A 9 9.15 7.77 -4.74
CA ARG A 9 9.12 9.22 -4.48
C ARG A 9 7.84 9.87 -5.01
N LYS A 10 7.41 9.52 -6.22
CA LYS A 10 6.12 9.98 -6.79
C LYS A 10 4.94 9.51 -5.96
N GLY A 11 4.93 8.24 -5.55
CA GLY A 11 3.89 7.68 -4.68
C GLY A 11 3.77 8.41 -3.35
N HIS A 12 4.91 8.71 -2.71
CA HIS A 12 4.95 9.49 -1.48
C HIS A 12 4.43 10.92 -1.68
N LEU A 13 4.83 11.58 -2.78
CA LEU A 13 4.37 12.92 -3.11
C LEU A 13 2.84 12.96 -3.28
N TYR A 14 2.27 12.05 -4.08
CA TYR A 14 0.83 12.01 -4.29
C TYR A 14 0.05 11.65 -3.02
N ARG A 15 0.60 10.76 -2.18
CA ARG A 15 -0.01 10.43 -0.87
C ARG A 15 -0.07 11.66 0.03
N ARG A 16 1.00 12.46 0.10
CA ARG A 16 1.01 13.72 0.87
C ARG A 16 0.01 14.75 0.34
N GLN A 17 -0.26 14.73 -0.96
CA GLN A 17 -1.27 15.58 -1.59
C GLN A 17 -2.70 15.05 -1.43
N GLY A 18 -2.90 13.88 -0.79
CA GLY A 18 -4.21 13.23 -0.66
C GLY A 18 -4.68 12.51 -1.94
N ASP A 19 -3.89 12.51 -3.01
CA ASP A 19 -4.22 11.79 -4.24
C ASP A 19 -3.84 10.31 -4.15
N LEU A 20 -4.65 9.57 -3.40
CA LEU A 20 -4.46 8.13 -3.18
C LEU A 20 -4.46 7.33 -4.49
N SER A 21 -5.18 7.80 -5.52
CA SER A 21 -5.28 7.10 -6.80
C SER A 21 -3.97 7.17 -7.60
N ARG A 22 -3.35 8.35 -7.69
CA ARG A 22 -2.03 8.51 -8.31
C ARG A 22 -0.94 7.87 -7.45
N ALA A 23 -1.03 7.98 -6.13
CA ALA A 23 -0.09 7.33 -5.22
C ALA A 23 -0.06 5.81 -5.44
N PHE A 24 -1.24 5.18 -5.49
CA PHE A 24 -1.38 3.76 -5.72
C PHE A 24 -0.80 3.33 -7.08
N ARG A 25 -1.10 4.06 -8.16
CA ARG A 25 -0.53 3.76 -9.48
C ARG A 25 1.01 3.82 -9.48
N SER A 26 1.59 4.82 -8.82
CA SER A 26 3.04 4.94 -8.71
C SER A 26 3.64 3.76 -7.96
N TYR A 27 3.08 3.37 -6.81
CA TYR A 27 3.57 2.20 -6.08
C TYR A 27 3.37 0.88 -6.85
N CYS A 28 2.30 0.71 -7.63
CA CYS A 28 2.17 -0.45 -8.51
C CYS A 28 3.25 -0.49 -9.61
N GLN A 29 3.69 0.66 -10.12
CA GLN A 29 4.82 0.68 -11.06
C GLN A 29 6.15 0.35 -10.36
N ALA A 30 6.33 0.79 -9.11
CA ALA A 30 7.47 0.38 -8.30
C ALA A 30 7.48 -1.15 -8.07
N LEU A 31 6.31 -1.74 -7.75
CA LEU A 31 6.16 -3.20 -7.61
C LEU A 31 6.48 -3.98 -8.88
N LYS A 32 6.24 -3.41 -10.07
CA LYS A 32 6.61 -4.07 -11.33
C LYS A 32 8.13 -4.13 -11.53
N LEU A 33 8.88 -3.24 -10.89
CA LEU A 33 10.35 -3.24 -10.92
C LEU A 33 10.92 -4.11 -9.80
N ASN A 34 10.25 -4.14 -8.65
CA ASN A 34 10.62 -4.94 -7.49
C ASN A 34 9.36 -5.46 -6.78
N SER A 35 8.96 -6.69 -7.12
CA SER A 35 7.73 -7.31 -6.60
C SER A 35 7.80 -7.65 -5.11
N ASP A 36 9.00 -7.80 -4.57
CA ASP A 36 9.26 -8.34 -3.24
C ASP A 36 9.72 -7.27 -2.24
N SER A 37 9.39 -6.00 -2.53
CA SER A 37 9.72 -4.87 -1.64
C SER A 37 8.70 -4.73 -0.50
N PRO A 38 9.06 -5.06 0.76
CA PRO A 38 8.15 -4.92 1.91
C PRO A 38 7.72 -3.45 2.12
N ILE A 39 8.59 -2.51 1.77
CA ILE A 39 8.31 -1.07 1.84
C ILE A 39 7.15 -0.70 0.90
N ILE A 40 7.16 -1.18 -0.35
CA ILE A 40 6.09 -0.86 -1.30
C ILE A 40 4.77 -1.49 -0.87
N TRP A 41 4.78 -2.76 -0.45
CA TRP A 41 3.59 -3.45 0.04
C TRP A 41 2.95 -2.73 1.24
N ASN A 42 3.75 -2.30 2.21
CA ASN A 42 3.27 -1.52 3.34
C ASN A 42 2.70 -0.15 2.93
N ASN A 43 3.36 0.54 2.00
CA ASN A 43 2.88 1.83 1.48
C ASN A 43 1.52 1.69 0.75
N ILE A 44 1.32 0.60 0.01
CA ILE A 44 0.03 0.29 -0.62
C ILE A 44 -1.02 -0.07 0.45
N GLY A 45 -0.65 -0.83 1.47
CA GLY A 45 -1.53 -1.13 2.61
C GLY A 45 -2.05 0.14 3.29
N ALA A 46 -1.16 1.10 3.54
CA ALA A 46 -1.53 2.40 4.09
C ALA A 46 -2.51 3.19 3.18
N ILE A 47 -2.33 3.16 1.85
CA ILE A 47 -3.29 3.78 0.92
C ILE A 47 -4.66 3.10 1.06
N PHE A 48 -4.72 1.77 1.07
CA PHE A 48 -6.00 1.07 1.20
C PHE A 48 -6.68 1.35 2.55
N TYR A 49 -5.91 1.47 3.62
CA TYR A 49 -6.45 1.86 4.92
C TYR A 49 -7.08 3.24 4.88
N ILE A 50 -6.38 4.25 4.36
CA ILE A 50 -6.90 5.62 4.21
C ILE A 50 -8.11 5.63 3.25
N GLY A 51 -8.11 4.76 2.24
CA GLY A 51 -9.21 4.64 1.28
C GLY A 51 -10.44 3.88 1.77
N GLY A 52 -10.43 3.34 2.99
CA GLY A 52 -11.55 2.57 3.54
C GLY A 52 -11.63 1.10 3.09
N TYR A 53 -10.54 0.57 2.53
CA TYR A 53 -10.44 -0.81 2.08
C TYR A 53 -9.65 -1.66 3.09
N GLN A 54 -10.17 -1.79 4.31
CA GLN A 54 -9.48 -2.41 5.45
C GLN A 54 -8.97 -3.83 5.14
N SER A 55 -9.78 -4.68 4.51
CA SER A 55 -9.36 -6.05 4.16
C SER A 55 -8.15 -6.07 3.22
N LEU A 56 -8.13 -5.19 2.22
CA LEU A 56 -6.99 -5.09 1.29
C LEU A 56 -5.75 -4.50 1.99
N ALA A 57 -5.95 -3.56 2.91
CA ALA A 57 -4.87 -3.02 3.72
C ALA A 57 -4.18 -4.12 4.54
N ILE A 58 -4.97 -4.96 5.23
CA ILE A 58 -4.45 -6.12 5.99
C ILE A 58 -3.68 -7.06 5.07
N SER A 59 -4.24 -7.44 3.91
CA SER A 59 -3.54 -8.33 2.97
C SER A 59 -2.19 -7.78 2.53
N CYS A 60 -2.11 -6.49 2.19
CA CYS A 60 -0.87 -5.86 1.76
C CYS A 60 0.16 -5.79 2.89
N THR A 61 -0.26 -5.39 4.08
CA THR A 61 0.62 -5.26 5.25
C THR A 61 1.13 -6.63 5.70
N ARG A 62 0.29 -7.68 5.65
CA ARG A 62 0.73 -9.06 5.89
C ARG A 62 1.73 -9.53 4.82
N LYS A 63 1.54 -9.19 3.54
CA LYS A 63 2.52 -9.48 2.49
C LYS A 63 3.87 -8.82 2.78
N ALA A 64 3.88 -7.58 3.27
CA ALA A 64 5.12 -6.92 3.70
C ALA A 64 5.82 -7.68 4.84
N LEU A 65 5.07 -8.16 5.84
CA LEU A 65 5.61 -8.97 6.94
C LEU A 65 6.04 -10.38 6.52
N LEU A 66 5.44 -10.96 5.47
CA LEU A 66 5.90 -12.23 4.90
C LEU A 66 7.26 -12.06 4.21
N LEU A 67 7.49 -10.91 3.56
CA LEU A 67 8.75 -10.59 2.89
C LEU A 67 9.85 -10.18 3.89
N ASP A 68 9.48 -9.38 4.89
CA ASP A 68 10.35 -9.03 6.01
C ASP A 68 9.57 -9.07 7.35
N PRO A 69 9.68 -10.17 8.10
CA PRO A 69 9.03 -10.31 9.41
C PRO A 69 9.47 -9.29 10.45
N LYS A 70 10.63 -8.64 10.26
CA LYS A 70 11.17 -7.63 11.18
C LYS A 70 10.79 -6.20 10.76
N TYR A 71 9.97 -6.04 9.72
CA TYR A 71 9.59 -4.71 9.26
C TYR A 71 8.59 -4.03 10.20
N CYS A 72 9.12 -3.30 11.19
CA CYS A 72 8.35 -2.68 12.27
C CYS A 72 7.18 -1.81 11.76
N ASN A 73 7.38 -1.05 10.69
CA ASN A 73 6.34 -0.19 10.14
C ASN A 73 5.11 -0.99 9.66
N ALA A 74 5.32 -2.17 9.06
CA ALA A 74 4.20 -3.02 8.68
C ALA A 74 3.51 -3.64 9.90
N LYS A 75 4.27 -4.03 10.93
CA LYS A 75 3.68 -4.53 12.18
C LYS A 75 2.78 -3.47 12.83
N THR A 76 3.30 -2.26 13.03
CA THR A 76 2.53 -1.14 13.60
C THR A 76 1.32 -0.78 12.75
N ASN A 77 1.45 -0.77 11.42
CA ASN A 77 0.31 -0.52 10.55
C ASN A 77 -0.74 -1.64 10.65
N LEU A 78 -0.33 -2.91 10.76
CA LEU A 78 -1.27 -4.02 10.91
C LEU A 78 -2.06 -3.89 12.21
N GLU A 79 -1.37 -3.65 13.33
CA GLU A 79 -1.98 -3.43 14.65
C GLU A 79 -3.00 -2.27 14.59
N LEU A 80 -2.61 -1.13 14.02
CA LEU A 80 -3.51 0.02 13.84
C LEU A 80 -4.75 -0.32 13.00
N ILE A 81 -4.55 -1.08 11.92
CA ILE A 81 -5.65 -1.48 11.03
C ILE A 81 -6.60 -2.45 11.74
N GLU A 82 -6.08 -3.39 12.53
CA GLU A 82 -6.86 -4.39 13.27
C GLU A 82 -7.57 -3.79 14.49
N GLU A 83 -6.97 -2.81 15.17
CA GLU A 83 -7.59 -2.06 16.29
C GLU A 83 -8.67 -1.06 15.83
N SER A 84 -8.67 -0.68 14.55
CA SER A 84 -9.67 0.25 14.02
C SER A 84 -11.06 -0.40 14.01
N LEU A 85 -11.84 -0.15 15.08
CA LEU A 85 -13.22 -0.60 15.27
C LEU A 85 -14.22 0.07 14.32
N VAL A 86 -13.82 1.16 13.67
CA VAL A 86 -14.68 1.94 12.76
C VAL A 86 -14.32 1.59 11.32
N PRO A 87 -15.25 1.01 10.54
CA PRO A 87 -15.04 0.87 9.11
C PRO A 87 -14.89 2.26 8.51
N HIS A 88 -13.69 2.60 8.04
CA HIS A 88 -13.47 3.82 7.28
C HIS A 88 -14.33 3.76 6.03
N HIS A 89 -15.26 4.70 5.89
CA HIS A 89 -16.12 4.80 4.72
C HIS A 89 -15.26 4.89 3.45
N LYS A 90 -15.63 4.15 2.40
CA LYS A 90 -14.94 4.15 1.09
C LYS A 90 -15.03 5.54 0.44
N ALA A 91 -14.11 6.43 0.81
CA ALA A 91 -14.13 7.82 0.39
C ALA A 91 -13.41 8.07 -0.94
N THR A 92 -12.67 7.07 -1.47
CA THR A 92 -11.82 7.28 -2.64
C THR A 92 -11.96 6.20 -3.72
N LYS A 93 -11.87 6.64 -4.98
CA LYS A 93 -11.91 5.80 -6.19
C LYS A 93 -10.60 5.07 -6.46
N ILE A 94 -10.07 4.33 -5.48
CA ILE A 94 -8.93 3.42 -5.74
C ILE A 94 -9.45 2.26 -6.58
N LYS A 95 -8.72 1.86 -7.62
CA LYS A 95 -9.06 0.71 -8.49
C LYS A 95 -8.23 -0.51 -8.09
N PRO A 96 -8.69 -1.35 -7.13
CA PRO A 96 -7.90 -2.46 -6.59
C PRO A 96 -7.63 -3.59 -7.59
N LYS A 97 -8.33 -3.66 -8.72
CA LYS A 97 -8.09 -4.67 -9.78
C LYS A 97 -6.63 -4.75 -10.21
N LEU A 98 -5.91 -3.63 -10.23
CA LEU A 98 -4.48 -3.60 -10.57
C LEU A 98 -3.59 -4.30 -9.53
N LEU A 99 -4.00 -4.30 -8.26
CA LEU A 99 -3.26 -5.00 -7.21
C LEU A 99 -3.56 -6.49 -7.22
N LEU A 100 -4.81 -6.88 -7.50
CA LEU A 100 -5.22 -8.28 -7.48
C LEU A 100 -4.41 -9.13 -8.47
N SER A 101 -3.99 -8.56 -9.60
CA SER A 101 -3.09 -9.24 -10.54
C SER A 101 -1.64 -9.37 -10.06
N LEU A 102 -1.26 -8.65 -9.00
CA LEU A 102 0.09 -8.68 -8.39
C LEU A 102 0.12 -9.53 -7.11
N LEU A 103 -1.04 -10.03 -6.66
CA LEU A 103 -1.20 -10.86 -5.46
C LEU A 103 -1.31 -12.37 -5.77
N GLN A 104 -1.31 -12.75 -7.04
CA GLN A 104 -1.30 -14.13 -7.52
C GLN A 104 0.13 -14.66 -7.58
#